data_AF-A0A821CXH6-F1
#
_entry.id   AF-A0A821CXH6-F1
#
_cell.length_a   1.000
_cell.length_b   1.000
_cell.length_c   1.000
_cell.angle_alpha   90.00
_cell.angle_beta   90.00
_cell.angle_gamma   90.00
#
_symmetry.space_group_name_H-M   'P 1'
#
loop_
_entity.id
_entity.type
_entity.pdbx_description
1 polymer ?
#
loop_
_entity_poly.entity_id
_entity_poly.type
_entity_poly.pdbx_seq_one_letter_code
_entity_poly.pdbx_strand_id
1 'polypeptide(L)'
;MLILFSRVSTWLFIEMIASLSLVVLNLFIPMLMVFGSFRNAVNFYLSSAALSSSMINFLYLIYLIQTLRSRVLSENNCRAIYYLQTSCILIL
;
A
#
# COMPACT_ATOMS: atom_id res chain seq x y z
N MET A 1 9.03 29.29 -9.26
CA MET A 1 7.93 28.72 -8.46
C MET A 1 7.17 27.61 -9.20
N LEU A 2 6.72 27.84 -10.45
CA LEU A 2 6.01 26.82 -11.27
C LEU A 2 6.77 25.49 -11.48
N ILE A 3 8.09 25.53 -11.68
CA ILE A 3 8.92 24.32 -11.83
C ILE A 3 8.94 23.49 -10.52
N LEU A 4 8.84 24.15 -9.37
CA LEU A 4 8.80 23.48 -8.07
C LEU A 4 7.46 22.78 -7.87
N PHE A 5 6.35 23.45 -8.23
CA PHE A 5 5.01 22.85 -8.24
C PHE A 5 4.89 21.70 -9.23
N SER A 6 5.48 21.82 -10.43
CA SER A 6 5.46 20.74 -11.42
C SER A 6 6.30 19.55 -10.98
N ARG A 7 7.43 19.78 -10.28
CA ARG A 7 8.24 18.71 -9.72
C ARG A 7 7.49 17.97 -8.62
N VAL A 8 6.90 18.68 -7.67
CA VAL A 8 6.12 18.07 -6.57
C VAL A 8 4.97 17.22 -7.12
N SER A 9 4.27 17.68 -8.18
CA SER A 9 3.21 16.89 -8.80
C SER A 9 3.72 15.67 -9.58
N THR A 10 4.87 15.77 -10.27
CA THR A 10 5.48 14.60 -10.94
C THR A 10 5.98 13.55 -9.95
N TRP A 11 6.57 13.96 -8.83
CA TRP A 11 7.02 13.04 -7.78
C TRP A 11 5.85 12.29 -7.16
N LEU A 12 4.76 12.99 -6.81
CA LEU A 12 3.51 12.38 -6.35
C LEU A 12 2.97 11.35 -7.35
N PHE A 13 3.04 11.65 -8.66
CA PHE A 13 2.56 10.72 -9.68
C PHE A 13 3.40 9.44 -9.77
N ILE A 14 4.73 9.57 -9.68
CA ILE A 14 5.64 8.43 -9.65
C ILE A 14 5.41 7.59 -8.39
N GLU A 15 5.25 8.22 -7.22
CA GLU A 15 4.97 7.53 -5.96
C GLU A 15 3.63 6.76 -6.00
N MET A 16 2.59 7.34 -6.62
CA MET A 16 1.32 6.64 -6.83
C MET A 16 1.49 5.41 -7.71
N ILE A 17 2.23 5.51 -8.83
CA ILE A 17 2.48 4.37 -9.71
C ILE A 17 3.26 3.28 -8.99
N ALA A 18 4.35 3.64 -8.31
CA ALA A 18 5.18 2.69 -7.57
C ALA A 18 4.37 1.97 -6.47
N SER A 19 3.57 2.71 -5.70
CA SER A 19 2.71 2.15 -4.66
C SER A 19 1.68 1.20 -5.25
N LEU A 20 1.06 1.56 -6.39
CA LEU A 20 0.11 0.71 -7.08
C LEU A 20 0.77 -0.58 -7.59
N SER A 21 1.97 -0.49 -8.19
CA SER A 21 2.73 -1.66 -8.65
C SER A 21 3.04 -2.61 -7.50
N LEU A 22 3.43 -2.10 -6.33
CA LEU A 22 3.70 -2.91 -5.14
C LEU A 22 2.45 -3.62 -4.61
N VAL A 23 1.28 -2.95 -4.60
CA VAL A 23 0.01 -3.59 -4.24
C VAL A 23 -0.27 -4.79 -5.14
N VAL A 24 -0.16 -4.60 -6.46
CA VAL A 24 -0.43 -5.65 -7.46
C VAL A 24 0.56 -6.81 -7.35
N LEU A 25 1.86 -6.52 -7.23
CA LEU A 25 2.91 -7.53 -7.07
C LEU A 25 2.69 -8.38 -5.80
N ASN A 26 2.38 -7.73 -4.68
CA ASN A 26 2.16 -8.44 -3.42
C ASN A 26 0.88 -9.29 -3.42
N LEU A 27 -0.14 -8.94 -4.20
CA LEU A 27 -1.34 -9.77 -4.36
C LEU A 27 -1.09 -11.02 -5.21
N PHE A 28 -0.01 -11.08 -5.98
CA PHE A 28 0.34 -12.25 -6.76
C PHE A 28 0.78 -13.43 -5.88
N ILE A 29 1.47 -13.17 -4.79
CA ILE A 29 1.97 -14.18 -3.84
C ILE A 29 0.83 -15.05 -3.26
N PRO A 30 -0.25 -14.49 -2.67
CA PRO A 30 -1.38 -15.28 -2.20
C PRO A 30 -2.12 -16.00 -3.35
N MET A 31 -2.15 -15.46 -4.57
CA MET A 31 -2.75 -16.18 -5.71
C MET A 31 -2.00 -17.47 -6.05
N LEU A 32 -0.68 -17.52 -5.85
CA LEU A 32 0.10 -18.75 -6.06
C LEU A 32 -0.29 -19.87 -5.08
N MET A 33 -0.86 -19.55 -3.92
CA MET A 33 -1.34 -20.53 -2.93
C MET A 33 -2.56 -21.35 -3.41
N VAL A 34 -3.24 -20.89 -4.47
CA VAL A 34 -4.30 -21.66 -5.13
C VAL A 34 -3.74 -22.99 -5.64
N PHE A 35 -2.51 -22.99 -6.16
CA PHE A 35 -1.81 -24.18 -6.62
C PHE A 35 -1.30 -25.00 -5.43
N GLY A 36 -1.70 -26.28 -5.39
CA GLY A 36 -1.36 -27.18 -4.28
C GLY A 36 0.15 -27.33 -4.04
N SER A 37 0.98 -27.16 -5.07
CA SER A 37 2.45 -27.21 -4.99
C SER A 37 3.07 -26.13 -4.11
N PHE A 38 2.38 -25.00 -3.90
CA PHE A 38 2.87 -23.89 -3.10
C PHE A 38 2.33 -23.90 -1.66
N ARG A 39 1.48 -24.86 -1.29
CA ARG A 39 0.88 -24.91 0.05
C ARG A 39 1.83 -25.54 1.07
N ASN A 40 2.72 -24.72 1.63
CA ASN A 40 3.56 -25.09 2.76
C ASN A 40 3.56 -23.97 3.83
N ALA A 41 3.99 -24.30 5.05
CA ALA A 41 3.96 -23.36 6.17
C ALA A 41 4.72 -22.05 5.88
N VAL A 42 5.88 -22.14 5.22
CA VAL A 42 6.70 -20.97 4.85
C VAL A 42 5.94 -20.05 3.91
N ASN A 43 5.29 -20.60 2.88
CA ASN A 43 4.52 -19.84 1.90
C ASN A 43 3.24 -19.26 2.53
N PHE A 44 2.69 -19.88 3.58
CA PHE A 44 1.58 -19.30 4.35
C PHE A 44 2.02 -18.02 5.06
N TYR A 45 3.19 -18.02 5.72
CA TYR A 45 3.75 -16.82 6.33
C TYR A 45 4.10 -15.76 5.27
N LEU A 46 4.72 -16.15 4.14
CA LEU A 46 5.02 -15.23 3.04
C LEU A 46 3.75 -14.61 2.43
N SER A 47 2.69 -15.41 2.27
CA SER A 47 1.39 -14.95 1.79
C SER A 47 0.75 -13.93 2.77
N SER A 48 0.82 -14.20 4.07
CA SER A 48 0.34 -13.27 5.11
C SER A 48 1.14 -11.96 5.14
N ALA A 49 2.47 -12.04 5.04
CA ALA A 49 3.34 -10.87 4.94
C ALA A 49 3.07 -10.04 3.68
N ALA A 50 2.87 -10.71 2.53
CA ALA A 50 2.54 -10.07 1.27
C ALA A 50 1.17 -9.36 1.32
N LEU A 51 0.15 -10.01 1.91
CA LEU A 51 -1.16 -9.39 2.12
C LEU A 51 -1.07 -8.15 3.03
N SER A 52 -0.34 -8.26 4.14
CA SER A 52 -0.14 -7.13 5.07
C SER A 52 0.59 -5.97 4.39
N SER A 53 1.64 -6.25 3.62
CA SER A 53 2.36 -5.25 2.83
C SER A 53 1.48 -4.61 1.74
N SER A 54 0.65 -5.40 1.05
CA SER A 54 -0.32 -4.90 0.07
C SER A 54 -1.32 -3.94 0.72
N MET A 55 -1.84 -4.29 1.90
CA MET A 55 -2.78 -3.44 2.64
C MET A 55 -2.15 -2.10 3.05
N ILE A 56 -0.91 -2.12 3.56
CA ILE A 56 -0.17 -0.90 3.92
C ILE A 56 0.00 0.01 2.71
N ASN A 57 0.43 -0.54 1.56
CA ASN A 57 0.64 0.22 0.34
C ASN A 57 -0.68 0.76 -0.24
N PHE A 58 -1.78 0.01 -0.09
CA PHE A 58 -3.10 0.46 -0.51
C PHE A 58 -3.59 1.66 0.33
N LEU A 59 -3.40 1.62 1.65
CA LEU A 59 -3.71 2.75 2.53
C LEU A 59 -2.85 3.98 2.22
N TYR A 60 -1.56 3.77 1.95
CA TYR A 60 -0.66 4.84 1.53
C TYR A 60 -1.10 5.44 0.20
N LEU A 61 -1.54 4.61 -0.76
CA LEU A 61 -2.08 5.07 -2.04
C LEU A 61 -3.32 5.96 -1.85
N ILE A 62 -4.23 5.59 -0.93
CA ILE A 62 -5.40 6.43 -0.60
C ILE A 62 -4.95 7.80 -0.08
N TYR A 63 -3.94 7.82 0.80
CA TYR A 63 -3.37 9.06 1.33
C TYR A 63 -2.76 9.93 0.21
N LEU A 64 -1.98 9.34 -0.70
CA LEU A 64 -1.42 10.05 -1.86
C LEU A 64 -2.50 10.62 -2.77
N ILE A 65 -3.57 9.88 -3.05
CA ILE A 65 -4.70 10.35 -3.87
C ILE A 65 -5.42 11.54 -3.22
N GLN A 66 -5.62 11.50 -1.89
CA GLN A 66 -6.23 12.63 -1.17
C GLN A 66 -5.33 13.88 -1.21
N THR A 67 -4.02 13.67 -1.07
CA THR A 67 -3.01 14.73 -1.19
C THR A 67 -3.05 15.36 -2.59
N LEU A 68 -3.14 14.55 -3.65
CA LEU A 68 -3.30 15.02 -5.03
C LEU A 68 -4.58 15.86 -5.21
N ARG A 69 -5.68 15.44 -4.60
CA ARG A 69 -6.97 16.14 -4.67
C ARG A 69 -7.03 17.40 -3.80
N SER A 70 -5.96 17.74 -3.07
CA SER A 70 -5.93 18.85 -2.11
C SER A 70 -7.08 18.79 -1.09
N ARG A 71 -7.59 17.59 -0.79
CA ARG A 71 -8.65 17.39 0.20
C ARG A 71 -8.02 16.99 1.52
N VAL A 72 -8.33 17.77 2.56
CA VAL A 72 -7.89 17.47 3.92
C VAL A 72 -8.68 16.25 4.42
N LEU A 73 -7.96 15.20 4.86
CA LEU A 73 -8.55 14.08 5.56
C LEU A 73 -9.02 14.53 6.95
N SER A 74 -10.17 14.04 7.40
CA SER A 74 -10.60 14.24 8.79
C SER A 74 -9.62 13.56 9.74
N GLU A 75 -9.44 14.13 10.94
CA GLU A 75 -8.54 13.58 11.96
C GLU A 75 -8.86 12.11 12.29
N ASN A 76 -10.15 11.76 12.34
CA ASN A 76 -10.60 10.39 12.56
C ASN A 76 -10.13 9.43 11.46
N ASN A 77 -10.15 9.85 10.19
CA ASN A 77 -9.68 9.02 9.08
C ASN A 77 -8.16 8.85 9.13
N CYS A 78 -7.41 9.89 9.46
CA CYS A 78 -5.95 9.80 9.64
C CYS A 78 -5.59 8.82 10.77
N ARG A 79 -6.28 8.92 11.92
CA ARG A 79 -6.09 7.98 13.04
C ARG A 79 -6.43 6.55 12.65
N ALA A 80 -7.53 6.34 11.94
CA ALA A 80 -7.93 5.01 11.46
C ALA A 80 -6.89 4.41 10.51
N ILE A 81 -6.38 5.19 9.55
CA ILE A 81 -5.30 4.76 8.64
C ILE A 81 -4.04 4.39 9.43
N TYR A 82 -3.64 5.23 10.38
CA TYR A 82 -2.45 5.00 11.21
C TYR A 82 -2.56 3.72 12.05
N TYR A 83 -3.69 3.51 12.74
CA TYR A 83 -3.90 2.29 13.53
C TYR A 83 -3.91 1.05 12.64
N LEU A 84 -4.54 1.13 11.46
CA LEU A 84 -4.58 0.02 10.52
C LEU A 84 -3.18 -0.31 9.98
N GLN A 85 -2.39 0.69 9.59
CA GLN A 85 -0.99 0.50 9.19
C GLN A 85 -0.17 -0.12 10.33
N THR A 86 -0.33 0.36 11.56
CA THR A 86 0.39 -0.17 12.73
C THR A 86 0.03 -1.63 12.98
N SER A 87 -1.25 -1.99 12.85
CA SER A 87 -1.68 -3.39 12.98
C SER A 87 -1.10 -4.31 11.90
N CYS A 88 -1.03 -3.85 10.65
CA CYS A 88 -0.37 -4.59 9.57
C CYS A 88 1.14 -4.76 9.80
N ILE A 89 1.82 -3.76 10.40
CA ILE A 89 3.24 -3.83 10.75
C ILE A 89 3.49 -4.84 11.88
N LEU A 90 2.59 -4.96 12.86
CA LEU A 90 2.72 -5.93 13.95
C LEU A 90 2.48 -7.38 13.51
N ILE A 91 1.73 -7.58 12.42
CA ILE A 91 1.47 -8.90 11.83
C ILE A 91 2.63 -9.37 10.92
N LEU A 92 3.34 -8.42 10.31
CA LEU A 92 4.57 -8.64 9.54
C LEU A 92 5.70 -9.17 10.43
#